data_AF-H2ZPH3-F1
#
_entry.id   AF-H2ZPH3-F1
#
_cell.length_a   1.000
_cell.length_b   1.000
_cell.length_c   1.000
_cell.angle_alpha   90.00
_cell.angle_beta   90.00
_cell.angle_gamma   90.00
#
_symmetry.space_group_name_H-M   'P 1'
#
loop_
_entity.id
_entity.type
_entity.pdbx_description
1 polymer ?
#
loop_
_entity_poly.entity_id
_entity_poly.type
_entity_poly.pdbx_seq_one_letter_code
_entity_poly.pdbx_strand_id
1 'polypeptide(L)'
;QPSCFVVYNFRNAQVLAVYENTSNYLLKIFEDHPGIFRQADAIRGHHHTACPDVYSSQIQQRFKDTIVNAKYGGNTEAVKRLLVQLPIPAQLHSASPYLDLALFSYDDKWISAVERPKTSNDYPIRFYSRESGLLRFQIRAGMVPSAPLQSSSPRG
;
A
#
# COMPACT_ATOMS: atom_id res chain seq x y z
N GLN A 1 -18.01 -18.16 -0.60
CA GLN A 1 -18.54 -18.14 0.77
C GLN A 1 -19.27 -16.81 0.98
N PRO A 2 -20.52 -16.80 1.49
CA PRO A 2 -21.20 -15.55 1.80
C PRO A 2 -20.48 -14.85 2.96
N SER A 3 -20.18 -13.58 2.79
CA SER A 3 -19.49 -12.74 3.79
C SER A 3 -20.03 -11.32 3.71
N CYS A 4 -20.17 -10.66 4.85
CA CYS A 4 -20.61 -9.27 4.94
C CYS A 4 -19.67 -8.45 5.82
N PHE A 5 -19.72 -7.13 5.64
CA PHE A 5 -19.10 -6.14 6.50
C PHE A 5 -20.14 -5.60 7.45
N VAL A 6 -19.80 -5.50 8.73
CA VAL A 6 -20.66 -4.93 9.77
C VAL A 6 -19.95 -3.70 10.34
N VAL A 7 -20.58 -2.53 10.23
CA VAL A 7 -20.10 -1.30 10.85
C VAL A 7 -20.68 -1.23 12.25
N TYR A 8 -19.82 -1.38 13.25
CA TYR A 8 -20.21 -1.44 14.66
C TYR A 8 -19.63 -0.25 15.42
N ASN A 9 -20.49 0.44 16.19
CA ASN A 9 -20.07 1.46 17.12
C ASN A 9 -19.80 0.81 18.48
N PHE A 10 -18.51 0.71 18.83
CA PHE A 10 -18.08 0.08 20.07
C PHE A 10 -18.42 0.90 21.33
N ARG A 11 -18.64 2.21 21.22
CA ARG A 11 -18.88 3.07 22.39
C ARG A 11 -20.30 2.90 22.94
N ASN A 12 -21.27 2.73 22.06
CA ASN A 12 -22.69 2.57 22.42
C ASN A 12 -23.23 1.16 22.10
N ALA A 13 -22.36 0.25 21.66
CA ALA A 13 -22.68 -1.12 21.31
C ALA A 13 -23.77 -1.29 20.23
N GLN A 14 -23.78 -0.44 19.20
CA GLN A 14 -24.80 -0.45 18.14
C GLN A 14 -24.23 -0.86 16.78
N VAL A 15 -25.00 -1.67 16.04
CA VAL A 15 -24.75 -1.92 14.61
C VAL A 15 -25.30 -0.75 13.81
N LEU A 16 -24.43 -0.05 13.08
CA LEU A 16 -24.79 1.11 12.27
C LEU A 16 -25.19 0.72 10.84
N ALA A 17 -24.51 -0.28 10.27
CA ALA A 17 -24.76 -0.74 8.91
C ALA A 17 -24.25 -2.16 8.67
N VAL A 18 -24.86 -2.86 7.70
CA VAL A 18 -24.40 -4.15 7.19
C VAL A 18 -24.32 -4.06 5.67
N TYR A 19 -23.18 -4.45 5.10
CA TYR A 19 -22.94 -4.43 3.66
C TYR A 19 -22.50 -5.81 3.18
N GLU A 20 -22.99 -6.24 2.03
CA GLU A 20 -22.45 -7.42 1.36
C GLU A 20 -21.03 -7.17 0.86
N ASN A 21 -20.24 -8.23 0.68
CA ASN A 21 -18.90 -8.14 0.09
C ASN A 21 -18.88 -7.73 -1.39
N THR A 22 -20.06 -7.58 -2.00
CA THR A 22 -20.29 -7.09 -3.36
C THR A 22 -20.92 -5.70 -3.40
N SER A 23 -20.97 -4.98 -2.28
CA SER A 23 -21.60 -3.66 -2.19
C SER A 23 -20.81 -2.58 -2.92
N ASN A 24 -21.33 -2.12 -4.06
CA ASN A 24 -20.79 -0.96 -4.78
C ASN A 24 -20.85 0.32 -3.93
N TYR A 25 -21.83 0.44 -3.03
CA TYR A 25 -21.95 1.61 -2.15
C TYR A 25 -20.82 1.67 -1.13
N LEU A 26 -20.49 0.54 -0.49
CA LEU A 26 -19.35 0.48 0.42
C LEU A 26 -18.03 0.73 -0.33
N LEU A 27 -17.89 0.20 -1.56
CA LEU A 27 -16.73 0.48 -2.40
C LEU A 27 -16.60 1.97 -2.68
N LYS A 28 -17.71 2.65 -3.02
CA LYS A 28 -17.70 4.09 -3.26
C LYS A 28 -17.24 4.87 -2.04
N ILE A 29 -17.72 4.53 -0.84
CA ILE A 29 -17.23 5.16 0.40
C ILE A 29 -15.73 4.95 0.59
N PHE A 30 -15.23 3.74 0.29
CA PHE A 30 -13.81 3.41 0.38
C PHE A 30 -12.95 4.21 -0.62
N GLU A 31 -13.46 4.48 -1.82
CA GLU A 31 -12.78 5.25 -2.87
C GLU A 31 -12.85 6.77 -2.61
N ASP A 32 -14.00 7.28 -2.17
CA ASP A 32 -14.24 8.71 -1.93
C ASP A 32 -13.60 9.19 -0.61
N HIS A 33 -13.51 8.31 0.39
CA HIS A 33 -13.04 8.63 1.74
C HIS A 33 -11.97 7.66 2.27
N PRO A 34 -10.86 7.44 1.55
CA PRO A 34 -9.82 6.49 1.95
C PRO A 34 -9.18 6.81 3.31
N GLY A 35 -9.17 8.09 3.70
CA GLY A 35 -8.65 8.53 5.00
C GLY A 35 -9.39 7.91 6.19
N ILE A 36 -10.70 7.66 6.09
CA ILE A 36 -11.48 7.06 7.18
C ILE A 36 -10.99 5.63 7.49
N PHE A 37 -10.53 4.91 6.46
CA PHE A 37 -10.09 3.51 6.58
C PHE A 37 -8.59 3.37 6.82
N ARG A 38 -7.79 4.29 6.25
CA ARG A 38 -6.31 4.25 6.32
C ARG A 38 -5.73 5.08 7.46
N GLN A 39 -6.54 5.95 8.09
CA GLN A 39 -6.09 6.96 9.04
C GLN A 39 -6.89 6.88 10.35
N ALA A 40 -6.91 5.70 10.98
CA ALA A 40 -7.53 5.56 12.31
C ALA A 40 -6.87 6.50 13.36
N ASP A 41 -5.60 6.86 13.17
CA ASP A 41 -4.80 7.67 14.10
C ASP A 41 -4.57 9.14 13.70
N ALA A 42 -5.25 9.66 12.65
CA ALA A 42 -5.22 11.12 12.36
C ALA A 42 -5.65 11.96 13.57
N ILE A 43 -6.41 11.36 14.47
CA ILE A 43 -6.86 11.90 15.76
C ILE A 43 -5.68 12.38 16.62
N ARG A 44 -4.44 11.89 16.38
CA ARG A 44 -3.24 12.24 17.16
C ARG A 44 -2.31 13.25 16.48
N GLY A 45 -2.73 13.92 15.41
CA GLY A 45 -1.97 15.04 14.80
C GLY A 45 -0.65 14.64 14.14
N HIS A 46 -0.45 13.35 13.83
CA HIS A 46 0.73 12.88 13.11
C HIS A 46 0.38 12.84 11.62
N HIS A 47 1.08 13.64 10.81
CA HIS A 47 1.00 13.54 9.35
C HIS A 47 1.66 12.22 8.93
N HIS A 48 0.84 11.22 8.63
CA HIS A 48 1.32 9.94 8.12
C HIS A 48 1.62 10.05 6.62
N THR A 49 2.70 9.41 6.19
CA THR A 49 3.15 9.30 4.79
C THR A 49 2.19 8.50 3.89
N ALA A 50 1.15 7.92 4.47
CA ALA A 50 0.03 7.28 3.79
C ALA A 50 -1.15 8.25 3.53
N CYS A 51 -0.87 9.56 3.45
CA CYS A 51 -1.88 10.54 3.09
C CYS A 51 -2.40 10.23 1.68
N PRO A 52 -3.73 10.22 1.43
CA PRO A 52 -4.25 10.07 0.09
C PRO A 52 -3.75 11.20 -0.79
N ASP A 53 -2.93 10.86 -1.77
CA ASP A 53 -2.50 11.76 -2.84
C ASP A 53 -3.02 11.29 -4.20
N VAL A 54 -2.83 12.11 -5.22
CA VAL A 54 -3.26 11.82 -6.59
C VAL A 54 -2.61 10.52 -7.13
N TYR A 55 -1.38 10.20 -6.72
CA TYR A 55 -0.64 9.03 -7.19
C TYR A 55 -1.17 7.73 -6.57
N SER A 56 -1.52 7.76 -5.29
CA SER A 56 -2.14 6.67 -4.54
C SER A 56 -3.53 6.35 -5.10
N SER A 57 -4.31 7.38 -5.46
CA SER A 57 -5.57 7.22 -6.17
C SER A 57 -5.37 6.59 -7.55
N GLN A 58 -4.36 7.01 -8.31
CA GLN A 58 -4.05 6.42 -9.61
C GLN A 58 -3.64 4.95 -9.50
N ILE A 59 -2.84 4.58 -8.50
CA ILE A 59 -2.45 3.18 -8.25
C ILE A 59 -3.70 2.33 -7.93
N GLN A 60 -4.56 2.82 -7.04
CA GLN A 60 -5.81 2.15 -6.69
C GLN A 60 -6.73 1.97 -7.92
N GLN A 61 -6.82 3.01 -8.76
CA GLN A 61 -7.59 2.95 -10.00
C GLN A 61 -7.02 1.92 -10.98
N ARG A 62 -5.70 1.92 -11.21
CA ARG A 62 -5.04 0.92 -12.06
C ARG A 62 -5.24 -0.50 -11.55
N PHE A 63 -5.21 -0.69 -10.22
CA PHE A 63 -5.47 -1.98 -9.61
C PHE A 63 -6.90 -2.46 -9.89
N LYS A 64 -7.89 -1.56 -9.73
CA LYS A 64 -9.29 -1.82 -10.09
C LYS A 64 -9.41 -2.18 -11.58
N ASP A 65 -8.86 -1.38 -12.47
CA ASP A 65 -8.92 -1.59 -13.92
C ASP A 65 -8.29 -2.93 -14.33
N THR A 66 -7.17 -3.31 -13.69
CA THR A 66 -6.51 -4.60 -13.91
C THR A 66 -7.42 -5.77 -13.59
N ILE A 67 -8.20 -5.68 -12.50
CA ILE A 67 -9.15 -6.73 -12.11
C ILE A 67 -10.36 -6.73 -13.04
N VAL A 68 -10.90 -5.55 -13.37
CA VAL A 68 -12.09 -5.42 -14.23
C VAL A 68 -11.81 -6.01 -15.62
N ASN A 69 -10.64 -5.71 -16.19
CA ASN A 69 -10.28 -6.10 -17.56
C ASN A 69 -9.70 -7.53 -17.70
N ALA A 70 -9.55 -8.28 -16.59
CA ALA A 70 -9.02 -9.65 -16.64
C ALA A 70 -10.02 -10.63 -17.26
N LYS A 71 -9.53 -11.74 -17.84
CA LYS A 71 -10.34 -12.80 -18.51
C LYS A 71 -11.48 -13.39 -17.66
N TYR A 72 -11.30 -13.40 -16.34
CA TYR A 72 -12.32 -13.83 -15.34
C TYR A 72 -12.61 -12.71 -14.34
N GLY A 73 -12.45 -11.48 -14.80
CA GLY A 73 -12.67 -10.25 -14.05
C GLY A 73 -14.11 -9.79 -14.08
N GLY A 74 -14.28 -8.49 -14.01
CA GLY A 74 -15.58 -7.81 -14.01
C GLY A 74 -15.80 -6.97 -12.75
N ASN A 75 -16.82 -6.12 -12.78
CA ASN A 75 -17.05 -5.15 -11.70
C ASN A 75 -17.29 -5.83 -10.35
N THR A 76 -18.08 -6.90 -10.32
CA THR A 76 -18.37 -7.64 -9.07
C THR A 76 -17.10 -8.24 -8.45
N GLU A 77 -16.20 -8.78 -9.25
CA GLU A 77 -14.94 -9.34 -8.76
C GLU A 77 -13.96 -8.25 -8.34
N ALA A 78 -13.96 -7.10 -9.03
CA ALA A 78 -13.21 -5.92 -8.60
C ALA A 78 -13.68 -5.41 -7.24
N VAL A 79 -15.00 -5.27 -7.04
CA VAL A 79 -15.59 -4.87 -5.75
C VAL A 79 -15.17 -5.82 -4.64
N LYS A 80 -15.30 -7.13 -4.84
CA LYS A 80 -14.90 -8.13 -3.84
C LYS A 80 -13.42 -8.02 -3.48
N ARG A 81 -12.53 -7.92 -4.47
CA ARG A 81 -11.08 -7.86 -4.24
C ARG A 81 -10.64 -6.56 -3.58
N LEU A 82 -11.28 -5.44 -3.92
CA LEU A 82 -11.02 -4.15 -3.29
C LEU A 82 -11.52 -4.15 -1.83
N LEU A 83 -12.75 -4.61 -1.60
CA LEU A 83 -13.33 -4.61 -0.24
C LEU A 83 -12.66 -5.62 0.70
N VAL A 84 -12.08 -6.72 0.20
CA VAL A 84 -11.29 -7.69 1.00
C VAL A 84 -10.10 -7.04 1.72
N GLN A 85 -9.65 -5.86 1.29
CA GLN A 85 -8.61 -5.11 1.99
C GLN A 85 -9.08 -4.55 3.35
N LEU A 86 -10.40 -4.52 3.60
CA LEU A 86 -10.98 -4.07 4.86
C LEU A 86 -11.18 -5.23 5.85
N PRO A 87 -10.95 -5.01 7.16
CA PRO A 87 -10.36 -3.81 7.76
C PRO A 87 -8.84 -3.75 7.50
N ILE A 88 -8.30 -2.55 7.28
CA ILE A 88 -6.87 -2.36 7.02
C ILE A 88 -6.09 -2.59 8.32
N PRO A 89 -5.18 -3.58 8.39
CA PRO A 89 -4.37 -3.80 9.58
C PRO A 89 -3.37 -2.67 9.79
N ALA A 90 -3.26 -2.17 11.03
CA ALA A 90 -2.29 -1.14 11.41
C ALA A 90 -0.84 -1.54 11.09
N GLN A 91 -0.53 -2.84 11.12
CA GLN A 91 0.80 -3.39 10.80
C GLN A 91 1.21 -3.24 9.33
N LEU A 92 0.28 -2.88 8.43
CA LEU A 92 0.60 -2.61 7.02
C LEU A 92 1.09 -1.19 6.78
N HIS A 93 0.92 -0.29 7.74
CA HIS A 93 1.30 1.10 7.59
C HIS A 93 2.79 1.28 7.86
N SER A 94 3.53 1.68 6.83
CA SER A 94 4.91 2.15 6.98
C SER A 94 4.93 3.68 6.92
N ALA A 95 5.18 4.31 8.07
CA ALA A 95 5.29 5.77 8.20
C ALA A 95 6.64 6.33 7.69
N SER A 96 7.25 5.67 6.71
CA SER A 96 8.54 6.08 6.15
C SER A 96 8.35 7.20 5.12
N PRO A 97 9.03 8.35 5.28
CA PRO A 97 8.95 9.45 4.30
C PRO A 97 9.51 9.05 2.93
N TYR A 98 10.32 7.99 2.87
CA TYR A 98 10.82 7.44 1.61
C TYR A 98 9.75 6.72 0.79
N LEU A 99 8.65 6.29 1.42
CA LEU A 99 7.52 5.63 0.76
C LEU A 99 6.36 6.58 0.48
N ASP A 100 6.59 7.88 0.60
CA ASP A 100 5.61 8.88 0.21
C ASP A 100 5.56 8.97 -1.33
N LEU A 101 4.40 8.61 -1.89
CA LEU A 101 4.15 8.61 -3.32
C LEU A 101 4.11 10.02 -3.92
N ALA A 102 3.90 11.05 -3.10
CA ALA A 102 3.92 12.44 -3.53
C ALA A 102 5.34 12.94 -3.76
N LEU A 103 6.31 12.41 -3.00
CA LEU A 103 7.72 12.78 -3.09
C LEU A 103 8.48 11.93 -4.10
N PHE A 104 8.24 10.61 -4.09
CA PHE A 104 9.01 9.64 -4.85
C PHE A 104 8.15 8.76 -5.76
N SER A 105 8.70 8.45 -6.92
CA SER A 105 8.24 7.39 -7.82
C SER A 105 9.15 6.18 -7.63
N TYR A 106 8.54 5.02 -7.34
CA TYR A 106 9.20 3.73 -7.15
C TYR A 106 8.27 2.61 -7.60
N ASP A 107 8.81 1.40 -7.76
CA ASP A 107 8.03 0.21 -8.14
C ASP A 107 7.34 -0.39 -6.91
N ASP A 108 6.01 -0.23 -6.85
CA ASP A 108 5.14 -0.68 -5.77
C ASP A 108 5.02 -2.21 -5.67
N LYS A 109 5.52 -2.94 -6.69
CA LYS A 109 5.65 -4.40 -6.65
C LYS A 109 6.67 -4.89 -5.64
N TRP A 110 7.60 -4.05 -5.20
CA TRP A 110 8.67 -4.45 -4.26
C TRP A 110 8.47 -3.86 -2.87
N ILE A 111 7.88 -2.68 -2.76
CA ILE A 111 7.63 -2.00 -1.48
C ILE A 111 6.40 -1.11 -1.58
N SER A 112 5.62 -0.99 -0.50
CA SER A 112 4.43 -0.13 -0.45
C SER A 112 4.27 0.45 0.95
N ALA A 113 3.67 1.64 1.04
CA ALA A 113 3.36 2.29 2.31
C ALA A 113 2.15 1.65 3.03
N VAL A 114 1.33 0.89 2.31
CA VAL A 114 0.00 0.41 2.77
C VAL A 114 -0.20 -1.11 2.55
N GLU A 115 0.75 -1.79 1.90
CA GLU A 115 0.69 -3.25 1.70
C GLU A 115 1.76 -3.98 2.54
N ARG A 116 1.58 -5.30 2.72
CA ARG A 116 2.58 -6.13 3.41
C ARG A 116 3.96 -6.00 2.74
N PRO A 117 5.06 -5.99 3.52
CA PRO A 117 6.40 -6.14 2.97
C PRO A 117 6.47 -7.38 2.06
N LYS A 118 6.93 -7.18 0.83
CA LYS A 118 7.07 -8.25 -0.18
C LYS A 118 8.47 -8.86 -0.06
N THR A 119 8.62 -10.13 -0.47
CA THR A 119 9.89 -10.86 -0.37
C THR A 119 11.03 -10.07 -1.02
N SER A 120 12.17 -9.98 -0.32
CA SER A 120 13.36 -9.27 -0.80
C SER A 120 13.85 -9.86 -2.12
N ASN A 121 14.08 -8.99 -3.11
CA ASN A 121 14.68 -9.36 -4.38
C ASN A 121 16.15 -8.90 -4.42
N ASP A 122 16.96 -9.52 -5.27
CA ASP A 122 18.39 -9.21 -5.42
C ASP A 122 18.64 -7.83 -6.07
N TYR A 123 17.61 -7.24 -6.68
CA TYR A 123 17.70 -5.95 -7.36
C TYR A 123 17.39 -4.78 -6.40
N PRO A 124 18.16 -3.67 -6.49
CA PRO A 124 17.88 -2.48 -5.70
C PRO A 124 16.55 -1.83 -6.11
N ILE A 125 15.78 -1.40 -5.13
CA ILE A 125 14.57 -0.59 -5.35
C ILE A 125 15.02 0.86 -5.55
N ARG A 126 14.69 1.44 -6.70
CA ARG A 126 15.09 2.80 -7.08
C ARG A 126 14.00 3.80 -6.77
N PHE A 127 14.38 4.93 -6.17
CA PHE A 127 13.49 6.02 -5.80
C PHE A 127 13.85 7.26 -6.63
N TYR A 128 12.94 7.64 -7.51
CA TYR A 128 13.06 8.81 -8.36
C TYR A 128 12.26 9.96 -7.76
N SER A 129 12.81 11.18 -7.74
CA SER A 129 12.04 12.34 -7.32
C SER A 129 10.92 12.62 -8.32
N ARG A 130 9.69 12.84 -7.81
CA ARG A 130 8.54 13.22 -8.64
C ARG A 130 8.71 14.59 -9.28
N GLU A 131 9.39 15.51 -8.60
CA GLU A 131 9.67 16.86 -9.09
C GLU A 131 10.72 16.86 -10.21
N SER A 132 11.86 16.20 -10.01
CA SER A 132 12.98 16.28 -10.95
C SER A 132 13.14 15.08 -11.89
N GLY A 133 12.45 13.96 -11.65
CA GLY A 133 12.63 12.69 -12.37
C GLY A 133 13.97 11.98 -12.12
N LEU A 134 14.93 12.66 -11.50
CA LEU A 134 16.25 12.11 -11.18
C LEU A 134 16.18 11.04 -10.08
N LEU A 135 17.06 10.02 -10.21
CA LEU A 135 17.29 9.03 -9.16
C LEU A 135 17.85 9.73 -7.91
N ARG A 136 17.15 9.64 -6.79
CA ARG A 136 17.58 10.24 -5.51
C ARG A 136 18.35 9.25 -4.66
N PHE A 137 17.83 8.04 -4.52
CA PHE A 137 18.49 6.97 -3.78
C PHE A 137 17.95 5.61 -4.22
N GLN A 138 18.58 4.55 -3.72
CA GLN A 138 18.13 3.17 -3.92
C GLN A 138 18.30 2.38 -2.63
N ILE A 139 17.37 1.46 -2.37
CA ILE A 139 17.40 0.57 -1.20
C ILE A 139 17.77 -0.84 -1.69
N ARG A 140 18.77 -1.45 -1.05
CA ARG A 140 19.13 -2.87 -1.25
C ARG A 140 18.66 -3.65 -0.03
N ALA A 141 17.70 -4.55 -0.24
CA ALA A 141 17.14 -5.39 0.83
C ALA A 141 17.84 -6.75 0.97
N GLY A 142 18.74 -7.10 0.04
CA GLY A 142 19.48 -8.38 0.08
C GLY A 142 20.63 -8.38 1.10
N MET A 143 20.89 -9.55 1.69
CA MET A 143 22.14 -9.83 2.39
C MET A 143 23.30 -9.65 1.41
N VAL A 144 24.20 -8.73 1.71
CA VAL A 144 25.54 -8.76 1.11
C VAL A 144 26.28 -9.89 1.83
N PRO A 145 26.66 -11.02 1.20
CA PRO A 145 27.76 -11.79 1.74
C PRO A 145 28.95 -10.83 1.69
N SER A 146 29.49 -10.48 2.85
CA SER A 146 30.73 -9.71 2.95
C SER A 146 31.73 -10.32 1.96
N ALA A 147 32.07 -9.60 0.90
CA ALA A 147 33.16 -10.01 0.04
C ALA A 147 34.37 -10.25 0.96
N PRO A 148 35.06 -11.40 0.88
CA PRO A 148 36.25 -11.60 1.69
C PRO A 148 37.22 -10.48 1.33
N LEU A 149 37.66 -9.74 2.35
CA LEU A 149 38.77 -8.80 2.27
C LEU A 149 39.92 -9.56 1.59
N GLN A 150 40.19 -9.26 0.32
CA GLN A 150 41.42 -9.72 -0.32
C GLN A 150 42.56 -9.01 0.40
N SER A 151 43.18 -9.73 1.34
CA SER A 151 44.44 -9.34 1.94
C SER A 151 45.51 -9.36 0.85
N SER A 152 45.79 -8.22 0.24
CA SER A 152 46.99 -8.03 -0.56
C SER A 152 48.19 -7.94 0.39
N SER A 153 48.76 -9.09 0.75
CA SER A 153 50.11 -9.13 1.31
C SER A 153 51.11 -8.75 0.22
N PRO A 154 52.01 -7.76 0.42
CA PRO A 154 53.11 -7.54 -0.50
C PRO A 154 54.16 -8.64 -0.28
N ARG A 155 54.53 -9.36 -1.34
CA ARG A 155 55.70 -10.24 -1.32
C ARG A 155 56.95 -9.35 -1.37
N GLY A 156 57.84 -9.54 -0.40
CA GLY A 156 59.22 -9.05 -0.44
C GLY A 156 60.12 -9.91 -1.33
#